data_AF-A0A6I6EQ89-F1
#
_entry.id   AF-A0A6I6EQ89-F1
#
_cell.length_a   1.000
_cell.length_b   1.000
_cell.length_c   1.000
_cell.angle_alpha   90.00
_cell.angle_beta   90.00
_cell.angle_gamma   90.00
#
_symmetry.space_group_name_H-M   'P 1'
#
loop_
_entity.id
_entity.type
_entity.pdbx_description
1 polymer ?
#
loop_
_entity_poly.entity_id
_entity_poly.type
_entity_poly.pdbx_seq_one_letter_code
_entity_poly.pdbx_strand_id
1 'polypeptide(L)' 'MSETVSGENRFERLEEAKNIALGWRIVGQMSPQTLEEAIQMLRDSSNFAAKVCDLLSEELAANTRR' A
#
# COMPACT_ATOMS: atom_id res chain seq x y z
N MET A 1 6.46 15.10 27.09
CA MET A 1 6.53 15.42 25.65
C MET A 1 6.78 14.12 24.88
N SER A 2 5.74 13.36 24.54
CA SER A 2 5.88 12.10 23.77
C SER A 2 4.67 11.75 22.90
N GLU A 3 3.70 12.64 22.75
CA GLU A 3 2.49 12.39 21.94
C GLU A 3 2.69 12.75 20.45
N THR A 4 3.71 13.55 20.11
CA THR A 4 3.98 14.00 18.74
C THR A 4 4.62 12.91 17.86
N VAL A 5 5.53 12.11 18.41
CA VAL A 5 6.28 11.08 17.65
C VAL A 5 5.37 9.93 17.18
N SER A 6 4.32 9.61 17.95
CA SER A 6 3.37 8.55 17.57
C SER A 6 2.39 8.99 16.48
N GLY A 7 2.14 10.30 16.35
CA GLY A 7 1.26 10.85 15.31
C GLY A 7 1.96 10.96 13.96
N GLU A 8 3.22 11.36 13.96
CA GLU A 8 4.05 11.50 12.74
C GLU A 8 4.29 10.14 12.06
N ASN A 9 4.73 9.12 12.81
CA ASN A 9 4.97 7.77 12.27
C ASN A 9 3.69 7.12 11.71
N ARG A 10 2.54 7.46 12.29
CA ARG A 10 1.23 6.97 11.84
C ARG A 10 0.79 7.60 10.53
N PHE A 11 0.94 8.93 10.42
CA PHE A 11 0.63 9.67 9.20
C PHE A 11 1.53 9.23 8.04
N GLU A 12 2.82 8.98 8.32
CA GLU A 12 3.78 8.47 7.33
C GLU A 12 3.38 7.11 6.74
N ARG A 13 2.88 6.18 7.56
CA ARG A 13 2.43 4.85 7.09
C ARG A 13 1.19 4.91 6.21
N LEU A 14 0.23 5.76 6.55
CA LEU A 14 -0.97 5.96 5.73
C LEU A 14 -0.61 6.59 4.38
N GLU A 15 0.28 7.59 4.37
CA GLU A 15 0.77 8.18 3.13
C GLU A 15 1.59 7.19 2.30
N GLU A 16 2.40 6.32 2.92
CA GLU A 16 3.08 5.21 2.23
C GLU A 16 2.06 4.29 1.54
N ALA A 17 1.02 3.84 2.26
CA ALA A 17 -0.01 2.97 1.71
C ALA A 17 -0.73 3.60 0.50
N LYS A 18 -1.08 4.89 0.60
CA LYS A 18 -1.70 5.65 -0.51
C LYS A 18 -0.77 5.77 -1.71
N ASN A 19 0.51 6.07 -1.48
CA ASN A 19 1.51 6.22 -2.54
C ASN A 19 1.76 4.89 -3.28
N ILE A 20 1.82 3.77 -2.54
CA ILE A 20 1.93 2.43 -3.14
C ILE A 20 0.69 2.12 -3.99
N ALA A 21 -0.52 2.38 -3.48
CA ALA A 21 -1.75 2.16 -4.23
C ALA A 21 -1.82 3.01 -5.50
N LEU A 22 -1.39 4.27 -5.45
CA LEU A 22 -1.34 5.15 -6.61
C LEU A 22 -0.33 4.69 -7.65
N GLY A 23 0.89 4.33 -7.22
CA GLY A 23 1.93 3.81 -8.10
C GLY A 23 1.48 2.54 -8.82
N TRP A 24 0.78 1.64 -8.12
CA TRP A 24 0.27 0.42 -8.72
C TRP A 24 -0.81 0.66 -9.77
N ARG A 25 -1.73 1.62 -9.52
CA ARG A 25 -2.74 2.01 -10.51
C ARG A 25 -2.11 2.53 -11.81
N ILE A 26 -0.99 3.24 -11.71
CA ILE A 26 -0.24 3.75 -12.87
C ILE A 26 0.42 2.58 -13.62
N VAL A 27 1.07 1.66 -12.90
CA VAL A 27 1.68 0.46 -13.51
C VAL A 27 0.64 -0.42 -14.21
N GLY A 28 -0.56 -0.56 -13.64
CA GLY A 28 -1.66 -1.32 -14.24
C GLY A 28 -2.22 -0.74 -15.55
N GLN A 29 -1.82 0.47 -15.95
CA GLN A 29 -2.17 1.01 -17.28
C GLN A 29 -1.19 0.59 -18.38
N MET A 30 -0.06 -0.02 -18.03
CA MET A 30 0.87 -0.59 -19.01
C MET A 30 0.36 -1.96 -19.46
N SER A 31 0.26 -2.16 -20.78
CA SER A 31 -0.09 -3.46 -21.34
C SER A 31 1.15 -4.36 -21.37
N PRO A 32 1.09 -5.58 -20.80
CA PRO A 32 2.19 -6.53 -20.91
C PRO A 32 2.42 -6.90 -22.38
N GLN A 33 3.68 -7.03 -22.77
CA GLN A 33 4.10 -7.41 -24.12
C GLN A 33 4.22 -8.94 -24.28
N THR A 34 4.35 -9.68 -23.18
CA THR A 34 4.44 -11.14 -23.17
C THR A 34 3.55 -11.78 -22.10
N LEU A 35 3.32 -13.10 -22.23
CA LEU A 35 2.57 -13.88 -21.24
C LEU A 35 3.31 -13.92 -19.90
N GLU A 36 4.64 -14.06 -19.92
CA GLU A 36 5.49 -14.07 -18.73
C GLU A 36 5.39 -12.73 -17.99
N GLU A 37 5.40 -11.62 -18.72
CA GLU A 37 5.22 -10.29 -18.16
C GLU A 37 3.81 -10.13 -17.56
N ALA A 38 2.77 -10.59 -18.27
CA ALA A 38 1.40 -10.57 -17.74
C ALA A 38 1.27 -11.37 -16.42
N ILE A 39 1.88 -12.55 -16.34
CA ILE A 39 1.92 -13.37 -15.13
C ILE A 39 2.67 -12.66 -14.01
N GLN A 40 3.82 -12.04 -14.31
CA GLN A 40 4.62 -11.33 -13.32
C GLN A 40 3.88 -10.10 -12.79
N MET A 41 3.27 -9.30 -13.67
CA MET A 41 2.43 -8.16 -13.29
C MET A 41 1.25 -8.58 -12.40
N LEU A 42 0.61 -9.73 -12.67
CA LEU A 42 -0.45 -10.26 -11.81
C LEU A 42 0.05 -10.67 -10.42
N ARG A 43 1.21 -11.32 -10.34
CA ARG A 43 1.83 -11.69 -9.06
C ARG A 43 2.20 -10.46 -8.24
N ASP A 44 2.81 -9.48 -8.89
CA ASP A 44 3.18 -8.23 -8.26
C ASP A 44 1.94 -7.47 -7.80
N SER A 45 0.88 -7.42 -8.62
CA SER A 45 -0.44 -6.87 -8.22
C SER A 45 -0.93 -7.46 -6.91
N SER A 46 -0.90 -8.80 -6.82
CA SER A 46 -1.39 -9.52 -5.65
C SER A 46 -0.57 -9.18 -4.41
N ASN A 47 0.76 -9.14 -4.53
CA ASN A 47 1.65 -8.81 -3.42
C ASN A 47 1.48 -7.36 -2.95
N PHE A 48 1.35 -6.42 -3.89
CA PHE A 48 1.11 -5.02 -3.55
C PHE A 48 -0.26 -4.83 -2.89
N ALA A 49 -1.31 -5.45 -3.41
CA ALA A 49 -2.64 -5.39 -2.81
C ALA A 49 -2.64 -5.93 -1.37
N ALA A 50 -1.95 -7.05 -1.12
CA ALA A 50 -1.80 -7.59 0.23
C ALA A 50 -1.10 -6.60 1.17
N LYS A 51 0.05 -6.04 0.77
CA LYS A 51 0.79 -5.05 1.58
C LYS A 51 -0.07 -3.82 1.90
N VAL A 52 -0.81 -3.29 0.92
CA VAL A 52 -1.69 -2.14 1.12
C VAL A 52 -2.82 -2.49 2.10
N CYS A 53 -3.44 -3.67 1.96
CA CYS A 53 -4.45 -4.14 2.90
C CYS A 53 -3.92 -4.25 4.32
N ASP A 54 -2.71 -4.79 4.51
CA ASP A 54 -2.08 -4.90 5.83
C ASP A 54 -1.88 -3.52 6.46
N LEU A 55 -1.26 -2.58 5.74
CA LEU A 55 -1.02 -1.22 6.23
C LEU A 55 -2.31 -0.48 6.60
N LEU A 56 -3.35 -0.60 5.76
CA LEU A 56 -4.65 0.03 6.03
C LEU A 56 -5.38 -0.63 7.21
N SER A 57 -5.23 -1.95 7.38
CA SER A 57 -5.85 -2.68 8.48
C SER A 57 -5.18 -2.35 9.82
N GLU A 58 -3.86 -2.25 9.84
CA GLU A 58 -3.10 -1.76 10.99
C GLU A 58 -3.54 -0.34 11.38
N GLU A 59 -3.67 0.54 10.39
CA GLU A 59 -4.08 1.92 10.60
C GLU A 59 -5.51 2.04 11.13
N LEU A 60 -6.44 1.23 10.61
CA LEU A 60 -7.81 1.13 11.09
C LEU A 60 -7.85 0.62 12.54
N ALA A 61 -7.13 -0.44 12.85
CA ALA A 61 -7.06 -0.99 14.20
C ALA A 61 -6.45 0.01 15.20
N ALA A 62 -5.47 0.81 14.78
CA ALA A 62 -4.90 1.88 15.58
C ALA A 62 -5.90 3.03 15.83
N ASN A 63 -6.81 3.31 14.90
CA ASN A 63 -7.81 4.37 15.07
C ASN A 63 -8.98 3.95 15.99
N THR A 64 -9.40 2.69 15.93
CA THR A 64 -10.52 2.17 16.75
C THR A 64 -10.18 2.03 18.25
N ARG A 65 -8.89 2.07 18.61
CA ARG A 65 -8.42 2.02 20.02
C ARG A 65 -8.37 3.40 20.70
N ARG A 66 -8.82 4.47 20.03
CA ARG A 66 -9.01 5.82 20.58
C ARG A 66 -10.47 6.05 20.93
#